data_AF-A0A7K0U1N2-F1
#
_entry.id   AF-A0A7K0U1N2-F1
#
_cell.length_a   1.000
_cell.length_b   1.000
_cell.length_c   1.000
_cell.angle_alpha   90.00
_cell.angle_beta   90.00
_cell.angle_gamma   90.00
#
_symmetry.space_group_name_H-M   'P 1'
#
loop_
_entity.id
_entity.type
_entity.pdbx_description
1 polymer ?
#
loop_
_entity_poly.entity_id
_entity_poly.type
_entity_poly.pdbx_seq_one_letter_code
_entity_poly.pdbx_strand_id
1 'polypeptide(L)'
;LSTNRIEVLTEQLRGDRRLAAVTATEIEWARARLIGPTDYPRAATSAGRRPGADVEQVAKLFADFEAYKRKRRILDFDDLLSECTAEIRRPGVADAISWWHRHLHVDEFQDINPLQYEFLEALRNGGDDLFIVGDPAQAIYGWNGSDSGLLDAVRNGPLRPITIELTTNYRSTPEVVDAGDRVLASNRVGGVHRADRPSGRQIITVSCRDEAEESRRLVVLANELRPPGARWSSVAVLGRTHEILRQAAVAFAAAGIPTRTVTRRGIAGAAGNDPLRPARSAGDSQDLHAWAIDLAWPGSGPEGSDGSGDDGPGRGETDPDDGLSLAGDPLDPVRRAIDTVRAFEEAGGGDGRAFAAWMDLNNVESAVEGDAVELVTMHAAKGREWSTVIVAGIDSVGMPAPIASRSAARAEEARLLYVALTRAADRLAITWAEKRGGKKAGRSPLLPDLALREPDASDVPVLLPERPRPAAAAAPTADPGAAVMARLRNWRAAAARAAGVPAAFLLDDRSLDRIVATMPATQDDLAAIDGIGPLLARRFAGRILPLLSEPGGSRPAAQ
;
A
#
# COMPACT_ATOMS: atom_id res chain seq x y z
N LEU A 1 20.48 -4.14 8.24
CA LEU A 1 19.13 -3.97 8.79
C LEU A 1 18.16 -4.51 7.77
N SER A 2 17.59 -5.67 8.06
CA SER A 2 16.48 -6.29 7.33
C SER A 2 16.60 -7.77 7.64
N THR A 3 15.66 -8.27 8.41
CA THR A 3 15.17 -9.63 8.19
C THR A 3 13.70 -9.55 8.52
N ASN A 4 12.87 -9.64 7.50
CA ASN A 4 11.44 -9.88 7.63
C ASN A 4 11.25 -10.96 8.71
N ARG A 5 10.80 -10.58 9.91
CA ARG A 5 10.70 -11.50 11.07
C ARG A 5 9.97 -12.77 10.69
N ILE A 6 8.96 -12.62 9.82
CA ILE A 6 8.15 -13.71 9.30
C ILE A 6 9.00 -14.68 8.47
N GLU A 7 9.91 -14.23 7.62
CA GLU A 7 10.76 -15.12 6.80
C GLU A 7 11.72 -15.93 7.67
N VAL A 8 12.40 -15.30 8.62
CA VAL A 8 13.31 -15.99 9.55
C VAL A 8 12.55 -17.00 10.40
N LEU A 9 11.39 -16.60 10.94
CA LEU A 9 10.54 -17.51 11.71
C LEU A 9 9.97 -18.64 10.83
N THR A 10 9.65 -18.37 9.56
CA THR A 10 9.18 -19.39 8.61
C THR A 10 10.27 -20.42 8.30
N GLU A 11 11.53 -19.98 8.15
CA GLU A 11 12.69 -20.86 8.00
C GLU A 11 12.86 -21.77 9.23
N GLN A 12 12.77 -21.20 10.44
CA GLN A 12 12.85 -21.96 11.70
C GLN A 12 11.68 -22.94 11.88
N LEU A 13 10.50 -22.60 11.37
CA LEU A 13 9.27 -23.39 11.49
C LEU A 13 9.04 -24.37 10.32
N ARG A 14 10.06 -24.65 9.51
CA ARG A 14 9.97 -25.56 8.35
C ARG A 14 8.81 -25.21 7.40
N GLY A 15 8.50 -23.93 7.23
CA GLY A 15 7.49 -23.45 6.30
C GLY A 15 6.12 -23.09 6.89
N ASP A 16 5.88 -23.21 8.22
CA ASP A 16 4.62 -22.74 8.81
C ASP A 16 4.56 -21.20 8.90
N ARG A 17 4.18 -20.59 7.77
CA ARG A 17 4.09 -19.14 7.61
C ARG A 17 3.01 -18.51 8.48
N ARG A 18 1.95 -19.26 8.84
CA ARG A 18 0.87 -18.74 9.68
C ARG A 18 1.35 -18.57 11.11
N LEU A 19 1.98 -19.60 11.68
CA LEU A 19 2.56 -19.52 13.01
C LEU A 19 3.71 -18.49 13.05
N ALA A 20 4.50 -18.39 11.99
CA ALA A 20 5.54 -17.36 11.87
C ALA A 20 4.97 -15.94 11.92
N ALA A 21 3.89 -15.66 11.19
CA ALA A 21 3.23 -14.35 11.18
C ALA A 21 2.62 -13.98 12.55
N VAL A 22 1.97 -14.94 13.20
CA VAL A 22 1.45 -14.78 14.57
C VAL A 22 2.59 -14.48 15.54
N THR A 23 3.64 -15.30 15.52
CA THR A 23 4.80 -15.16 16.41
C THR A 23 5.50 -13.81 16.18
N ALA A 24 5.68 -13.37 14.94
CA ALA A 24 6.27 -12.07 14.62
C ALA A 24 5.48 -10.90 15.24
N THR A 25 4.15 -10.97 15.18
CA THR A 25 3.25 -9.94 15.75
C THR A 25 3.33 -9.92 17.27
N GLU A 26 3.43 -11.08 17.92
CA GLU A 26 3.58 -11.18 19.37
C GLU A 26 4.95 -10.71 19.84
N ILE A 27 6.02 -11.00 19.09
CA ILE A 27 7.36 -10.49 19.35
C ILE A 27 7.39 -8.96 19.25
N GLU A 28 6.77 -8.38 18.21
CA GLU A 28 6.67 -6.92 18.02
C GLU A 28 5.99 -6.27 19.23
N TRP A 29 4.82 -6.78 19.63
CA TRP A 29 4.11 -6.28 20.80
C TRP A 29 4.93 -6.41 22.09
N ALA A 30 5.59 -7.55 22.29
CA ALA A 30 6.40 -7.80 23.48
C ALA A 30 7.61 -6.86 23.55
N ARG A 31 8.36 -6.73 22.46
CA ARG A 31 9.55 -5.85 22.37
C ARG A 31 9.19 -4.38 22.53
N ALA A 32 8.12 -3.92 21.88
CA ALA A 32 7.60 -2.56 22.04
C ALA A 32 7.30 -2.22 23.52
N ARG A 33 6.91 -3.22 24.33
CA ARG A 33 6.64 -3.08 25.76
C ARG A 33 7.79 -3.53 26.67
N LEU A 34 9.00 -3.73 26.13
CA LEU A 34 10.20 -4.16 26.87
C LEU A 34 10.04 -5.53 27.57
N ILE A 35 9.21 -6.42 27.01
CA ILE A 35 8.97 -7.77 27.53
C ILE A 35 9.89 -8.76 26.83
N GLY A 36 10.69 -9.49 27.62
CA GLY A 36 11.54 -10.56 27.11
C GLY A 36 10.80 -11.90 26.94
N PRO A 37 11.43 -12.89 26.26
CA PRO A 37 10.81 -14.19 26.02
C PRO A 37 10.34 -14.93 27.28
N THR A 38 11.09 -14.80 28.39
CA THR A 38 10.78 -15.44 29.67
C THR A 38 9.52 -14.88 30.33
N ASP A 39 9.28 -13.57 30.22
CA ASP A 39 8.13 -12.90 30.83
C ASP A 39 6.88 -12.88 29.93
N TYR A 40 7.07 -13.19 28.64
CA TYR A 40 6.01 -13.13 27.64
C TYR A 40 4.75 -13.93 28.01
N PRO A 41 4.80 -15.22 28.45
CA PRO A 41 3.57 -15.97 28.77
C PRO A 41 2.69 -15.28 29.81
N ARG A 42 3.31 -14.74 30.87
CA ARG A 42 2.63 -14.01 31.94
C ARG A 42 2.05 -12.68 31.43
N ALA A 43 2.83 -11.93 30.66
CA ALA A 43 2.43 -10.63 30.14
C ALA A 43 1.30 -10.75 29.10
N ALA A 44 1.41 -11.68 28.15
CA ALA A 44 0.39 -11.98 27.15
C ALA A 44 -0.93 -12.39 27.81
N THR A 45 -0.88 -13.24 28.84
CA THR A 45 -2.05 -13.65 29.62
C THR A 45 -2.69 -12.48 30.35
N SER A 46 -1.89 -11.62 31.00
CA SER A 46 -2.36 -10.44 31.74
C SER A 46 -3.02 -9.41 30.81
N ALA A 47 -2.44 -9.21 29.62
CA ALA A 47 -3.03 -8.42 28.54
C ALA A 47 -4.24 -9.12 27.88
N GLY A 48 -4.42 -10.43 28.13
CA GLY A 48 -5.44 -11.30 27.54
C GLY A 48 -5.34 -11.41 26.03
N ARG A 49 -4.11 -11.40 25.51
CA ARG A 49 -3.83 -11.67 24.10
C ARG A 49 -4.18 -13.11 23.77
N ARG A 50 -4.63 -13.34 22.54
CA ARG A 50 -5.01 -14.65 22.02
C ARG A 50 -4.36 -14.85 20.65
N PRO A 51 -3.06 -15.19 20.61
CA PRO A 51 -2.34 -15.37 19.34
C PRO A 51 -2.91 -16.50 18.47
N GLY A 52 -3.74 -17.40 19.03
CA GLY A 52 -4.24 -18.58 18.32
C GLY A 52 -3.21 -19.72 18.25
N ALA A 53 -2.04 -19.50 18.84
CA ALA A 53 -1.02 -20.49 19.15
C ALA A 53 -0.86 -20.59 20.68
N ASP A 54 -0.20 -21.64 21.15
CA ASP A 54 0.15 -21.77 22.56
C ASP A 54 1.17 -20.70 22.98
N VAL A 55 0.94 -20.05 24.13
CA VAL A 55 1.78 -18.92 24.58
C VAL A 55 3.19 -19.36 24.95
N GLU A 56 3.35 -20.57 25.46
CA GLU A 56 4.67 -21.15 25.76
C GLU A 56 5.43 -21.49 24.48
N GLN A 57 4.72 -22.00 23.47
CA GLN A 57 5.30 -22.20 22.14
C GLN A 57 5.80 -20.88 21.53
N VAL A 58 5.01 -19.81 21.62
CA VAL A 58 5.42 -18.48 21.14
C VAL A 58 6.63 -17.96 21.94
N ALA A 59 6.66 -18.13 23.26
CA ALA A 59 7.80 -17.73 24.10
C ALA A 59 9.10 -18.45 23.69
N LYS A 60 9.02 -19.75 23.41
CA LYS A 60 10.17 -20.53 22.92
C LYS A 60 10.64 -20.03 21.56
N LEU A 61 9.74 -19.81 20.61
CA LEU A 61 10.10 -19.29 19.28
C LEU A 61 10.69 -17.88 19.36
N PHE A 62 10.19 -17.05 20.28
CA PHE A 62 10.77 -15.75 20.57
C PHE A 62 12.21 -15.88 21.08
N ALA A 63 12.47 -16.76 22.05
CA ALA A 63 13.83 -17.02 22.53
C ALA A 63 14.77 -17.54 21.42
N ASP A 64 14.28 -18.46 20.59
CA ASP A 64 15.02 -19.04 19.45
C ASP A 64 15.34 -17.95 18.39
N PHE A 65 14.40 -17.04 18.14
CA PHE A 65 14.60 -15.90 17.25
C PHE A 65 15.65 -14.91 17.78
N GLU A 66 15.59 -14.55 19.07
CA GLU A 66 16.59 -13.69 19.71
C GLU A 66 17.99 -14.32 19.71
N ALA A 67 18.08 -15.63 19.95
CA ALA A 67 19.34 -16.37 19.84
C ALA A 67 19.89 -16.39 18.42
N TYR A 68 19.02 -16.55 17.43
CA TYR A 68 19.38 -16.50 16.01
C TYR A 68 19.94 -15.12 15.62
N LYS A 69 19.23 -14.03 15.97
CA LYS A 69 19.69 -12.64 15.73
C LYS A 69 21.09 -12.42 16.30
N ARG A 70 21.30 -12.79 17.57
CA ARG A 70 22.59 -12.65 18.25
C ARG A 70 23.72 -13.44 17.59
N LYS A 71 23.46 -14.70 17.20
CA LYS A 71 24.45 -15.55 16.54
C LYS A 71 24.89 -14.97 15.19
N ARG A 72 23.96 -14.36 14.45
CA ARG A 72 24.23 -13.78 13.13
C ARG A 72 24.59 -12.29 13.17
N ARG A 73 24.57 -11.65 14.35
CA ARG A 73 24.77 -10.20 14.53
C ARG A 73 23.84 -9.36 13.65
N ILE A 74 22.57 -9.76 13.61
CA ILE A 74 21.52 -9.06 12.86
C ILE A 74 20.64 -8.32 13.85
N LEU A 75 20.28 -7.08 13.50
CA LEU A 75 19.33 -6.25 14.22
C LEU A 75 18.03 -6.13 13.42
N ASP A 76 16.90 -6.14 14.12
CA ASP A 76 15.60 -5.72 13.59
C ASP A 76 15.24 -4.28 14.04
N PHE A 77 14.05 -3.80 13.68
CA PHE A 77 13.61 -2.43 13.97
C PHE A 77 13.52 -2.11 15.47
N ASP A 78 13.09 -3.05 16.31
CA ASP A 78 12.99 -2.81 17.76
C ASP A 78 14.39 -2.82 18.41
N ASP A 79 15.31 -3.60 17.84
CA ASP A 79 16.69 -3.62 18.29
C ASP A 79 17.38 -2.28 18.03
N LEU A 80 17.05 -1.56 16.95
CA LEU A 80 17.60 -0.23 16.69
C LEU A 80 17.37 0.71 17.87
N LEU A 81 16.13 0.79 18.36
CA LEU A 81 15.80 1.65 19.49
C LEU A 81 16.52 1.17 20.76
N SER A 82 16.55 -0.13 21.00
CA SER A 82 17.17 -0.71 22.20
C SER A 82 18.68 -0.48 22.23
N GLU A 83 19.39 -0.77 21.13
CA GLU A 83 20.84 -0.63 21.01
C GLU A 83 21.24 0.85 21.01
N CYS A 84 20.53 1.72 20.29
CA CYS A 84 20.77 3.16 20.34
C CYS A 84 20.58 3.71 21.77
N THR A 85 19.52 3.28 22.47
CA THR A 85 19.30 3.66 23.87
C THR A 85 20.48 3.24 24.76
N ALA A 86 20.98 2.02 24.59
CA ALA A 86 22.13 1.53 25.35
C ALA A 86 23.40 2.33 25.07
N GLU A 87 23.67 2.67 23.80
CA GLU A 87 24.84 3.49 23.42
C GLU A 87 24.73 4.94 23.92
N ILE A 88 23.54 5.55 23.84
CA ILE A 88 23.30 6.90 24.37
C ILE A 88 23.61 6.96 25.86
N ARG A 89 23.18 5.95 26.63
CA ARG A 89 23.38 5.89 28.09
C ARG A 89 24.83 5.65 28.51
N ARG A 90 25.77 5.48 27.57
CA ARG A 90 27.20 5.37 27.90
C ARG A 90 27.74 6.71 28.44
N PRO A 91 28.66 6.67 29.42
CA PRO A 91 29.24 7.89 29.98
C PRO A 91 29.83 8.81 28.91
N GLY A 92 29.47 10.09 28.94
CA GLY A 92 29.92 11.13 28.00
C GLY A 92 29.17 11.18 26.66
N VAL A 93 28.44 10.13 26.27
CA VAL A 93 27.65 10.12 25.03
C VAL A 93 26.34 10.87 25.22
N ALA A 94 25.62 10.61 26.31
CA ALA A 94 24.36 11.28 26.63
C ALA A 94 24.52 12.81 26.69
N ASP A 95 25.61 13.31 27.28
CA ASP A 95 25.89 14.74 27.37
C ASP A 95 26.14 15.36 25.99
N ALA A 96 26.88 14.66 25.11
CA ALA A 96 27.11 15.13 23.75
C ALA A 96 25.82 15.15 22.93
N ILE A 97 24.99 14.11 23.04
CA ILE A 97 23.73 13.99 22.31
C ILE A 97 22.71 15.03 22.80
N SER A 98 22.56 15.19 24.11
CA SER A 98 21.68 16.23 24.69
C SER A 98 22.17 17.65 24.36
N TRP A 99 23.48 17.86 24.17
CA TRP A 99 24.01 19.13 23.66
C TRP A 99 23.60 19.39 22.20
N TRP A 100 23.59 18.36 21.33
CA TRP A 100 23.17 18.48 19.93
C TRP A 100 21.65 18.62 19.80
N HIS A 101 20.90 17.89 20.63
CA HIS A 101 19.45 17.79 20.60
C HIS A 101 18.85 18.42 21.85
N ARG A 102 19.03 19.74 21.97
CA ARG A 102 18.59 20.49 23.15
C ARG A 102 17.07 20.54 23.31
N HIS A 103 16.34 20.71 22.21
CA HIS A 103 14.88 20.84 22.22
C HIS A 103 14.27 19.57 21.63
N LEU A 104 13.54 18.80 22.44
CA LEU A 104 12.91 17.56 21.99
C LEU A 104 11.42 17.78 21.72
N HIS A 105 11.00 17.51 20.49
CA HIS A 105 9.61 17.65 20.07
C HIS A 105 9.08 16.26 19.68
N VAL A 106 7.97 15.84 20.28
CA VAL A 106 7.34 14.55 20.00
C VAL A 106 5.87 14.75 19.68
N ASP A 107 5.49 14.45 18.44
CA ASP A 107 4.10 14.41 18.00
C ASP A 107 3.51 13.01 18.20
N GLU A 108 2.18 12.91 18.20
CA GLU A 108 1.43 11.65 18.34
C GLU A 108 1.79 10.85 19.63
N PHE A 109 2.05 11.55 20.73
CA PHE A 109 2.50 10.97 22.01
C PHE A 109 1.50 10.01 22.69
N GLN A 110 0.28 9.88 22.18
CA GLN A 110 -0.67 8.88 22.64
C GLN A 110 -0.37 7.46 22.10
N ASP A 111 0.45 7.35 21.05
CA ASP A 111 0.77 6.09 20.36
C ASP A 111 2.24 5.65 20.55
N ILE A 112 2.97 6.31 21.46
CA ILE A 112 4.30 5.87 21.86
C ILE A 112 4.21 4.58 22.68
N ASN A 113 5.17 3.68 22.47
CA ASN A 113 5.34 2.48 23.27
C ASN A 113 6.45 2.66 24.34
N PRO A 114 6.50 1.78 25.37
CA PRO A 114 7.53 1.87 26.42
C PRO A 114 8.98 1.87 25.90
N LEU A 115 9.30 1.14 24.82
CA LEU A 115 10.64 1.12 24.24
C LEU A 115 11.03 2.48 23.65
N GLN A 116 10.13 3.12 22.91
CA GLN A 116 10.32 4.48 22.37
C GLN A 116 10.41 5.52 23.50
N TYR A 117 9.66 5.34 24.59
CA TYR A 117 9.75 6.20 25.76
C TYR A 117 11.11 6.09 26.44
N GLU A 118 11.66 4.88 26.60
CA GLU A 118 13.01 4.69 27.13
C GLU A 118 14.08 5.34 26.26
N PHE A 119 13.92 5.26 24.93
CA PHE A 119 14.79 5.95 23.99
C PHE A 119 14.70 7.48 24.14
N LEU A 120 13.50 8.03 24.26
CA LEU A 120 13.28 9.45 24.52
C LEU A 120 13.91 9.89 25.85
N GLU A 121 13.75 9.11 26.92
CA GLU A 121 14.34 9.41 28.23
C GLU A 121 15.88 9.38 28.19
N ALA A 122 16.47 8.49 27.38
CA ALA A 122 17.91 8.48 27.15
C ALA A 122 18.38 9.74 26.41
N LEU A 123 17.66 10.19 25.38
CA LEU A 123 17.95 11.45 24.68
C LEU A 123 17.81 12.66 25.60
N ARG A 124 16.77 12.68 26.43
CA ARG A 124 16.47 13.76 27.37
C ARG A 124 17.56 13.91 28.43
N ASN A 125 18.22 12.81 28.81
CA ASN A 125 19.31 12.81 29.79
C ASN A 125 18.96 13.59 31.08
N GLY A 126 17.71 13.50 31.54
CA GLY A 126 17.21 14.21 32.70
C GLY A 126 16.82 15.69 32.49
N GLY A 127 17.05 16.27 31.30
CA GLY A 127 16.65 17.64 30.96
C GLY A 127 15.14 17.85 30.86
N ASP A 128 14.65 19.07 31.06
CA ASP A 128 13.23 19.41 31.08
C ASP A 128 12.70 19.97 29.75
N ASP A 129 13.56 20.07 28.73
CA ASP A 129 13.28 20.66 27.42
C ASP A 129 12.58 19.68 26.47
N LEU A 130 11.34 19.36 26.81
CA LEU A 130 10.49 18.40 26.11
C LEU A 130 9.12 19.04 25.77
N PHE A 131 8.80 19.08 24.48
CA PHE A 131 7.50 19.48 23.96
C PHE A 131 6.79 18.25 23.38
N ILE A 132 5.66 17.87 23.97
CA ILE A 132 4.85 16.75 23.48
C ILE A 132 3.49 17.23 22.97
N VAL A 133 3.02 16.60 21.91
CA VAL A 133 1.66 16.75 21.39
C VAL A 133 1.01 15.37 21.38
N GLY A 134 -0.23 15.27 21.85
CA GLY A 134 -0.97 14.03 21.77
C GLY A 134 -2.45 14.20 22.04
N ASP A 135 -3.24 13.28 21.50
CA ASP A 135 -4.69 13.22 21.66
C ASP A 135 -5.11 11.84 22.18
N PRO A 136 -5.53 11.70 23.45
CA PRO A 136 -6.01 10.43 24.02
C PRO A 136 -7.18 9.80 23.25
N ALA A 137 -7.99 10.59 22.54
CA ALA A 137 -9.08 10.08 21.70
C ALA A 137 -8.59 9.47 20.38
N GLN A 138 -7.33 9.67 20.01
CA GLN A 138 -6.70 9.12 18.81
C GLN A 138 -5.66 8.02 19.12
N ALA A 139 -5.68 7.44 20.32
CA ALA A 139 -4.85 6.30 20.70
C ALA A 139 -5.41 5.00 20.11
N ILE A 140 -4.84 4.53 19.00
CA ILE A 140 -5.39 3.42 18.19
C ILE A 140 -4.37 2.33 17.83
N TYR A 141 -3.13 2.42 18.36
CA TYR A 141 -2.09 1.43 18.14
C TYR A 141 -1.83 0.55 19.38
N GLY A 142 -2.80 0.36 20.29
CA GLY A 142 -2.62 -0.49 21.47
C GLY A 142 -2.25 -1.94 21.10
N TRP A 143 -2.77 -2.44 19.97
CA TRP A 143 -2.49 -3.78 19.46
C TRP A 143 -1.01 -4.05 19.14
N ASN A 144 -0.22 -3.04 18.76
CA ASN A 144 1.21 -3.17 18.44
C ASN A 144 2.14 -2.86 19.63
N GLY A 145 1.58 -2.56 20.81
CA GLY A 145 2.34 -2.35 22.05
C GLY A 145 2.36 -0.90 22.55
N SER A 146 1.78 0.03 21.80
CA SER A 146 1.60 1.43 22.23
C SER A 146 0.89 1.51 23.58
N ASP A 147 1.27 2.49 24.40
CA ASP A 147 0.72 2.67 25.75
C ASP A 147 0.21 4.10 25.93
N SER A 148 -1.10 4.27 25.74
CA SER A 148 -1.77 5.57 25.94
C SER A 148 -1.62 6.10 27.38
N GLY A 149 -1.33 5.24 28.35
CA GLY A 149 -1.08 5.64 29.73
C GLY A 149 0.20 6.45 29.91
N LEU A 150 1.14 6.40 28.96
CA LEU A 150 2.38 7.19 29.01
C LEU A 150 2.11 8.69 28.93
N LEU A 151 1.13 9.11 28.12
CA LEU A 151 0.75 10.52 28.04
C LEU A 151 0.26 11.04 29.40
N ASP A 152 -0.60 10.28 30.08
CA ASP A 152 -1.07 10.62 31.42
C ASP A 152 0.05 10.52 32.47
N ALA A 153 0.97 9.56 32.33
CA ALA A 153 2.10 9.39 33.22
C ALA A 153 3.07 10.58 33.13
N VAL A 154 3.33 11.11 31.93
CA VAL A 154 4.14 12.31 31.73
C VAL A 154 3.42 13.55 32.27
N ARG A 155 2.12 13.69 31.95
CA ARG A 155 1.28 14.81 32.41
C ARG A 155 1.25 14.92 33.94
N ASN A 156 1.09 13.79 34.63
CA ASN A 156 1.00 13.71 36.09
C ASN A 156 2.35 13.41 36.77
N GLY A 157 3.41 13.31 35.98
CA GLY A 157 4.73 12.87 36.42
C GLY A 157 5.57 13.97 37.06
N PRO A 158 6.84 13.65 37.38
CA PRO A 158 7.75 14.59 38.03
C PRO A 158 8.10 15.82 37.17
N LEU A 159 7.99 15.71 35.84
CA LEU A 159 8.27 16.81 34.91
C LEU A 159 7.28 17.98 35.04
N ARG A 160 6.05 17.73 35.51
CA ARG A 160 4.97 18.72 35.67
C ARG A 160 4.86 19.68 34.47
N PRO A 161 4.64 19.17 33.24
CA PRO A 161 4.63 19.98 32.04
C PRO A 161 3.48 21.01 32.06
N ILE A 162 3.72 22.17 31.46
CA ILE A 162 2.65 23.12 31.16
C ILE A 162 1.73 22.46 30.13
N THR A 163 0.47 22.23 30.51
CA THR A 163 -0.52 21.62 29.62
C THR A 163 -1.39 22.69 28.97
N ILE A 164 -1.44 22.68 27.63
CA ILE A 164 -2.34 23.52 26.84
C ILE A 164 -3.34 22.59 26.15
N GLU A 165 -4.63 22.79 26.40
CA GLU A 165 -5.69 22.00 25.75
C GLU A 165 -6.26 22.76 24.56
N LEU A 166 -6.23 22.14 23.37
CA LEU A 166 -6.76 22.69 22.13
C LEU A 166 -8.10 22.03 21.82
N THR A 167 -9.20 22.67 22.21
CA THR A 167 -10.56 22.14 22.01
C THR A 167 -11.21 22.56 20.69
N THR A 168 -10.59 23.47 19.95
CA THR A 168 -11.14 24.03 18.70
C THR A 168 -10.67 23.21 17.49
N ASN A 169 -11.61 22.64 16.75
CA ASN A 169 -11.37 21.92 15.51
C ASN A 169 -11.53 22.86 14.31
N TYR A 170 -10.46 23.04 13.54
CA TYR A 170 -10.43 23.88 12.34
C TYR A 170 -10.57 23.07 11.03
N ARG A 171 -10.53 21.74 11.10
CA ARG A 171 -10.58 20.84 9.94
C ARG A 171 -12.01 20.61 9.48
N SER A 172 -12.88 20.23 10.39
CA SER A 172 -14.13 19.54 10.12
C SER A 172 -15.34 20.44 10.36
N THR A 173 -16.43 20.24 9.61
CA THR A 173 -17.69 20.94 9.85
C THR A 173 -18.29 20.53 11.22
N PRO A 174 -19.16 21.36 11.81
CA PRO A 174 -19.84 21.04 13.07
C PRO A 174 -20.51 19.66 13.08
N GLU A 175 -21.08 19.22 11.96
CA GLU A 175 -21.78 17.93 11.84
C GLU A 175 -20.80 16.76 11.96
N VAL A 176 -19.63 16.85 11.32
CA VAL A 176 -18.59 15.81 11.40
C VAL A 176 -18.00 15.75 12.80
N VAL A 177 -17.74 16.90 13.42
CA VAL A 177 -17.23 16.98 14.80
C VAL A 177 -18.25 16.37 15.78
N ASP A 178 -19.53 16.74 15.68
CA ASP A 178 -20.61 16.20 16.53
C ASP A 178 -20.74 14.67 16.39
N ALA A 179 -20.63 14.12 15.17
CA ALA A 179 -20.67 12.67 15.02
C ALA A 179 -19.47 11.95 15.65
N GLY A 180 -18.27 12.53 15.53
CA GLY A 180 -17.09 12.02 16.22
C GLY A 180 -17.28 12.02 17.73
N ASP A 181 -17.67 13.17 18.30
CA ASP A 181 -17.85 13.32 19.75
C ASP A 181 -18.97 12.42 20.29
N ARG A 182 -20.06 12.22 19.54
CA ARG A 182 -21.12 11.27 19.93
C ARG A 182 -20.64 9.82 19.93
N VAL A 183 -19.76 9.43 18.99
CA VAL A 183 -19.13 8.10 19.01
C VAL A 183 -18.29 7.93 20.28
N LEU A 184 -17.48 8.93 20.65
CA LEU A 184 -16.68 8.88 21.87
C LEU A 184 -17.59 8.82 23.12
N ALA A 185 -18.55 9.74 23.24
CA ALA A 185 -19.44 9.86 24.39
C ALA A 185 -20.28 8.60 24.63
N SER A 186 -20.89 8.05 23.57
CA SER A 186 -21.70 6.81 23.66
C SER A 186 -20.88 5.59 24.08
N ASN A 187 -19.57 5.62 23.86
CA ASN A 187 -18.64 4.56 24.26
C ASN A 187 -17.78 4.93 25.48
N ARG A 188 -18.18 5.97 26.24
CA ARG A 188 -17.52 6.42 27.49
C ARG A 188 -16.06 6.81 27.31
N VAL A 189 -15.73 7.37 26.16
CA VAL A 189 -14.42 7.97 25.87
C VAL A 189 -14.58 9.49 25.95
N GLY A 190 -13.61 10.17 26.58
CA GLY A 190 -13.60 11.63 26.68
C GLY A 190 -13.19 12.29 25.36
N GLY A 191 -13.83 13.41 25.04
CA GLY A 191 -13.57 14.24 23.87
C GLY A 191 -14.76 15.16 23.64
N VAL A 192 -14.56 16.46 23.79
CA VAL A 192 -15.56 17.47 23.43
C VAL A 192 -14.82 18.53 22.64
N HIS A 193 -15.18 18.66 21.38
CA HIS A 193 -14.53 19.55 20.44
C HIS A 193 -15.54 20.56 19.91
N ARG A 194 -15.05 21.78 19.65
CA ARG A 194 -15.84 22.84 19.03
C ARG A 194 -15.33 23.06 17.62
N ALA A 195 -16.19 22.90 16.62
CA ALA A 195 -15.86 23.28 15.25
C ALA A 195 -15.75 24.80 15.09
N ASP A 196 -14.72 25.26 14.38
CA ASP A 196 -14.56 26.65 13.90
C ASP A 196 -14.73 26.70 12.37
N ARG A 197 -15.80 26.07 11.90
CA ARG A 197 -16.20 26.07 10.50
C ARG A 197 -17.70 26.34 10.39
N PRO A 198 -18.17 26.93 9.28
CA PRO A 198 -19.61 27.00 9.00
C PRO A 198 -20.24 25.60 8.96
N SER A 199 -21.54 25.54 9.27
CA SER A 199 -22.33 24.32 9.09
C SER A 199 -22.20 23.76 7.68
N GLY A 200 -22.00 22.45 7.60
CA GLY A 200 -21.83 21.69 6.37
C GLY A 200 -23.09 20.97 5.94
N ARG A 201 -22.88 19.88 5.19
CA ARG A 201 -23.98 18.95 4.87
C ARG A 201 -24.22 18.01 6.04
N GLN A 202 -25.47 17.56 6.17
CA GLN A 202 -25.79 16.48 7.09
C GLN A 202 -25.02 15.20 6.72
N ILE A 203 -24.70 14.41 7.75
CA ILE A 203 -24.04 13.13 7.59
C ILE A 203 -25.00 12.15 6.92
N ILE A 204 -24.48 11.40 5.97
CA ILE A 204 -25.23 10.36 5.27
C ILE A 204 -24.93 9.01 5.91
N THR A 205 -25.97 8.23 6.10
CA THR A 205 -25.90 6.88 6.68
C THR A 205 -26.70 5.95 5.82
N VAL A 206 -26.12 4.82 5.42
CA VAL A 206 -26.78 3.91 4.48
C VAL A 206 -26.71 2.48 4.98
N SER A 207 -27.88 1.87 5.16
CA SER A 207 -28.03 0.42 5.32
C SER A 207 -28.00 -0.23 3.94
N CYS A 208 -27.22 -1.29 3.78
CA CYS A 208 -27.15 -2.10 2.55
C CYS A 208 -27.56 -3.54 2.87
N ARG A 209 -28.18 -4.26 1.95
CA ARG A 209 -28.62 -5.64 2.24
C ARG A 209 -27.44 -6.58 2.46
N ASP A 210 -26.35 -6.39 1.71
CA ASP A 210 -25.13 -7.21 1.75
C ASP A 210 -23.89 -6.40 1.32
N GLU A 211 -22.71 -7.02 1.36
CA GLU A 211 -21.44 -6.38 0.98
C GLU A 211 -21.37 -5.99 -0.51
N ALA A 212 -22.08 -6.74 -1.36
CA ALA A 212 -22.09 -6.48 -2.80
C ALA A 212 -22.90 -5.21 -3.11
N GLU A 213 -24.04 -5.02 -2.44
CA GLU A 213 -24.78 -3.76 -2.50
C GLU A 213 -24.01 -2.61 -1.87
N GLU A 214 -23.38 -2.83 -0.71
CA GLU A 214 -22.55 -1.81 -0.08
C GLU A 214 -21.48 -1.30 -1.06
N SER A 215 -20.73 -2.21 -1.69
CA SER A 215 -19.68 -1.85 -2.66
C SER A 215 -20.20 -1.01 -3.83
N ARG A 216 -21.39 -1.32 -4.36
CA ARG A 216 -22.04 -0.50 -5.40
C ARG A 216 -22.47 0.87 -4.87
N ARG A 217 -22.97 0.93 -3.63
CA ARG A 217 -23.41 2.17 -2.99
C ARG A 217 -22.23 3.10 -2.68
N LEU A 218 -21.04 2.56 -2.41
CA LEU A 218 -19.81 3.37 -2.24
C LEU A 218 -19.50 4.20 -3.49
N VAL A 219 -19.67 3.62 -4.69
CA VAL A 219 -19.47 4.31 -5.98
C VAL A 219 -20.48 5.45 -6.17
N VAL A 220 -21.74 5.20 -5.82
CA VAL A 220 -22.82 6.20 -5.88
C VAL A 220 -22.51 7.36 -4.92
N LEU A 221 -22.21 7.04 -3.66
CA LEU A 221 -21.86 8.02 -2.63
C LEU A 221 -20.63 8.85 -3.02
N ALA A 222 -19.61 8.23 -3.60
CA ALA A 222 -18.41 8.95 -4.05
C ALA A 222 -18.74 9.96 -5.15
N ASN A 223 -19.65 9.65 -6.08
CA ASN A 223 -20.11 10.61 -7.07
C ASN A 223 -20.96 11.73 -6.47
N GLU A 224 -21.94 11.39 -5.61
CA GLU A 224 -22.89 12.34 -5.03
C GLU A 224 -22.24 13.32 -4.05
N LEU A 225 -21.26 12.83 -3.28
CA LEU A 225 -20.60 13.61 -2.23
C LEU A 225 -19.34 14.30 -2.72
N ARG A 226 -18.80 13.95 -3.88
CA ARG A 226 -17.69 14.72 -4.45
C ARG A 226 -18.19 16.13 -4.78
N PRO A 227 -17.55 17.20 -4.26
CA PRO A 227 -17.93 18.55 -4.65
C PRO A 227 -17.90 18.73 -6.18
N PRO A 228 -18.83 19.49 -6.79
CA PRO A 228 -18.82 19.74 -8.22
C PRO A 228 -17.46 20.31 -8.69
N GLY A 229 -16.87 19.69 -9.71
CA GLY A 229 -15.56 20.09 -10.24
C GLY A 229 -14.35 19.70 -9.36
N ALA A 230 -14.56 19.01 -8.23
CA ALA A 230 -13.47 18.53 -7.40
C ALA A 230 -12.80 17.28 -7.97
N ARG A 231 -11.53 17.14 -7.62
CA ARG A 231 -10.68 15.98 -7.91
C ARG A 231 -11.16 14.74 -7.17
N TRP A 232 -10.99 13.56 -7.75
CA TRP A 232 -11.18 12.27 -7.07
C TRP A 232 -10.31 12.12 -5.82
N SER A 233 -9.12 12.72 -5.80
CA SER A 233 -8.23 12.75 -4.63
C SER A 233 -8.80 13.50 -3.42
N SER A 234 -9.90 14.25 -3.59
CA SER A 234 -10.64 14.84 -2.48
C SER A 234 -11.58 13.87 -1.76
N VAL A 235 -11.72 12.64 -2.28
CA VAL A 235 -12.60 11.60 -1.77
C VAL A 235 -11.77 10.42 -1.27
N ALA A 236 -12.09 9.94 -0.07
CA ALA A 236 -11.54 8.72 0.48
C ALA A 236 -12.63 7.73 0.93
N VAL A 237 -12.36 6.45 0.74
CA VAL A 237 -13.12 5.33 1.30
C VAL A 237 -12.26 4.68 2.38
N LEU A 238 -12.77 4.68 3.61
CA LEU A 238 -12.11 4.09 4.77
C LEU A 238 -12.77 2.77 5.16
N GLY A 239 -11.99 1.71 5.25
CA GLY A 239 -12.45 0.39 5.65
C GLY A 239 -11.68 -0.16 6.86
N ARG A 240 -12.33 -0.96 7.70
CA ARG A 240 -11.66 -1.62 8.84
C ARG A 240 -10.68 -2.70 8.41
N THR A 241 -10.95 -3.36 7.28
CA THR A 241 -10.17 -4.48 6.74
C THR A 241 -9.81 -4.23 5.28
N HIS A 242 -8.70 -4.83 4.83
CA HIS A 242 -8.29 -4.77 3.43
C HIS A 242 -9.32 -5.42 2.48
N GLU A 243 -10.11 -6.39 2.98
CA GLU A 243 -11.14 -7.03 2.18
C GLU A 243 -12.26 -6.06 1.76
N ILE A 244 -12.70 -5.18 2.68
CA ILE A 244 -13.68 -4.12 2.35
C ILE A 244 -13.11 -3.21 1.25
N LEU A 245 -11.85 -2.82 1.37
CA LEU A 245 -11.18 -1.95 0.39
C LEU A 245 -11.01 -2.63 -0.96
N ARG A 246 -10.69 -3.93 -0.97
CA ARG A 246 -10.56 -4.74 -2.19
C ARG A 246 -11.90 -4.82 -2.94
N GLN A 247 -13.00 -5.05 -2.22
CA GLN A 247 -14.34 -5.08 -2.80
C GLN A 247 -14.75 -3.70 -3.35
N ALA A 248 -14.44 -2.62 -2.62
CA ALA A 248 -14.62 -1.27 -3.12
C ALA A 248 -13.81 -1.04 -4.41
N ALA A 249 -12.51 -1.37 -4.44
CA ALA A 249 -11.67 -1.21 -5.62
C ALA A 249 -12.28 -1.87 -6.88
N VAL A 250 -12.81 -3.08 -6.73
CA VAL A 250 -13.50 -3.79 -7.83
C VAL A 250 -14.75 -3.03 -8.30
N ALA A 251 -15.57 -2.50 -7.39
CA ALA A 251 -16.76 -1.74 -7.73
C ALA A 251 -16.45 -0.40 -8.41
N PHE A 252 -15.45 0.34 -7.93
CA PHE A 252 -15.00 1.59 -8.54
C PHE A 252 -14.39 1.35 -9.94
N ALA A 253 -13.58 0.30 -10.09
CA ALA A 253 -13.03 -0.09 -11.38
C ALA A 253 -14.12 -0.44 -12.40
N ALA A 254 -15.17 -1.16 -11.99
CA ALA A 254 -16.33 -1.46 -12.83
C ALA A 254 -17.09 -0.20 -13.28
N ALA A 255 -17.03 0.88 -12.50
CA ALA A 255 -17.61 2.18 -12.82
C ALA A 255 -16.67 3.13 -13.57
N GLY A 256 -15.45 2.69 -13.91
CA GLY A 256 -14.44 3.52 -14.57
C GLY A 256 -13.88 4.65 -13.70
N ILE A 257 -13.97 4.54 -12.38
CA ILE A 257 -13.45 5.54 -11.44
C ILE A 257 -12.06 5.10 -10.96
N PRO A 258 -11.02 5.93 -11.11
CA PRO A 258 -9.68 5.59 -10.65
C PRO A 258 -9.60 5.53 -9.13
N THR A 259 -8.95 4.49 -8.60
CA THR A 259 -8.71 4.32 -7.17
C THR A 259 -7.23 4.12 -6.89
N ARG A 260 -6.77 4.61 -5.74
CA ARG A 260 -5.43 4.37 -5.20
C ARG A 260 -5.54 3.74 -3.82
N THR A 261 -4.94 2.57 -3.63
CA THR A 261 -4.84 1.95 -2.32
C THR A 261 -3.56 2.42 -1.63
N VAL A 262 -3.68 3.02 -0.45
CA VAL A 262 -2.53 3.38 0.38
C VAL A 262 -2.31 2.26 1.39
N THR A 263 -1.44 1.31 1.05
CA THR A 263 -1.04 0.25 1.97
C THR A 263 0.32 0.56 2.59
N ARG A 264 0.44 0.47 3.91
CA ARG A 264 1.70 0.62 4.68
C ARG A 264 2.67 -0.56 4.50
N ARG A 265 2.18 -1.64 3.88
CA ARG A 265 2.98 -2.66 3.22
C ARG A 265 2.53 -2.59 1.79
N GLY A 266 3.40 -2.27 0.83
CA GLY A 266 2.98 -2.25 -0.56
C GLY A 266 2.30 -3.56 -0.92
N ILE A 267 1.52 -3.49 -1.97
CA ILE A 267 1.19 -4.67 -2.74
C ILE A 267 2.54 -5.27 -3.11
N ALA A 268 3.01 -6.24 -2.31
CA ALA A 268 3.75 -7.35 -2.86
C ALA A 268 2.84 -7.85 -3.96
N GLY A 269 3.14 -7.42 -5.19
CA GLY A 269 2.55 -7.99 -6.38
C GLY A 269 2.61 -9.50 -6.19
N ALA A 270 1.52 -10.16 -6.57
CA ALA A 270 1.43 -11.62 -6.61
C ALA A 270 2.82 -12.22 -6.88
N ALA A 271 3.25 -13.09 -5.97
CA ALA A 271 4.59 -13.64 -5.90
C ALA A 271 5.20 -13.84 -7.30
N GLY A 272 6.19 -13.02 -7.69
CA GLY A 272 6.91 -13.24 -8.95
C GLY A 272 7.65 -12.06 -9.57
N ASN A 273 7.17 -10.82 -9.42
CA ASN A 273 7.69 -9.71 -10.26
C ASN A 273 7.97 -8.42 -9.46
N ASP A 274 8.80 -8.52 -8.42
CA ASP A 274 9.35 -7.33 -7.74
C ASP A 274 10.61 -6.85 -8.52
N PRO A 275 10.54 -5.72 -9.25
CA PRO A 275 11.68 -5.23 -10.02
C PRO A 275 12.85 -4.86 -9.10
N LEU A 276 12.63 -4.53 -7.83
CA LEU A 276 13.65 -4.12 -6.87
C LEU A 276 14.36 -5.31 -6.19
N ARG A 277 13.93 -6.55 -6.46
CA ARG A 277 14.51 -7.75 -5.85
C ARG A 277 16.01 -7.90 -6.12
N PRO A 278 16.54 -7.70 -7.35
CA PRO A 278 17.98 -7.79 -7.61
C PRO A 278 18.77 -6.68 -6.87
N ALA A 279 18.19 -5.48 -6.77
CA ALA A 279 18.74 -4.33 -6.05
C ALA A 279 18.96 -4.63 -4.56
N ARG A 280 17.98 -5.27 -3.91
CA ARG A 280 18.06 -5.69 -2.50
C ARG A 280 19.14 -6.75 -2.24
N SER A 281 19.56 -7.46 -3.29
CA SER A 281 20.59 -8.51 -3.23
C SER A 281 21.96 -8.10 -3.76
N ALA A 282 22.14 -6.85 -4.20
CA ALA A 282 23.40 -6.36 -4.72
C ALA A 282 24.50 -6.38 -3.64
N GLY A 283 25.67 -6.96 -3.99
CA GLY A 283 26.77 -7.18 -3.06
C GLY A 283 27.56 -5.92 -2.73
N ASP A 284 27.58 -4.95 -3.65
CA ASP A 284 28.21 -3.65 -3.48
C ASP A 284 27.45 -2.52 -4.20
N SER A 285 27.95 -1.29 -4.05
CA SER A 285 27.34 -0.09 -4.64
C SER A 285 27.49 -0.02 -6.17
N GLN A 286 28.48 -0.72 -6.75
CA GLN A 286 28.68 -0.75 -8.19
C GLN A 286 27.70 -1.71 -8.85
N ASP A 287 27.40 -2.85 -8.22
CA ASP A 287 26.37 -3.80 -8.64
C ASP A 287 24.96 -3.17 -8.60
N LEU A 288 24.68 -2.37 -7.57
CA LEU A 288 23.41 -1.65 -7.45
C LEU A 288 23.24 -0.59 -8.53
N HIS A 289 24.31 0.16 -8.81
CA HIS A 289 24.33 1.19 -9.85
C HIS A 289 24.28 0.57 -11.26
N ALA A 290 25.02 -0.51 -11.50
CA ALA A 290 24.99 -1.26 -12.76
C ALA A 290 23.62 -1.89 -13.01
N TRP A 291 22.99 -2.46 -11.97
CA TRP A 291 21.62 -2.96 -12.05
C TRP A 291 20.63 -1.83 -12.38
N ALA A 292 20.75 -0.65 -11.76
CA ALA A 292 19.87 0.48 -12.05
C ALA A 292 20.04 1.01 -13.49
N ILE A 293 21.27 0.96 -14.03
CA ILE A 293 21.58 1.27 -15.44
C ILE A 293 21.01 0.19 -16.38
N ASP A 294 21.15 -1.10 -16.06
CA ASP A 294 20.62 -2.22 -16.85
C ASP A 294 19.08 -2.23 -16.86
N LEU A 295 18.45 -1.79 -15.77
CA LEU A 295 17.00 -1.62 -15.68
C LEU A 295 16.52 -0.41 -16.51
N ALA A 296 17.32 0.65 -16.59
CA ALA A 296 17.08 1.82 -17.44
C ALA A 296 17.35 1.54 -18.93
N TRP A 297 18.19 0.54 -19.24
CA TRP A 297 18.59 0.17 -20.59
C TRP A 297 18.92 -1.33 -20.71
N PRO A 298 17.93 -2.20 -21.02
CA PRO A 298 18.18 -3.63 -21.12
C PRO A 298 19.02 -3.93 -22.39
N GLY A 299 20.35 -4.05 -22.23
CA GLY A 299 21.24 -4.54 -23.30
C GLY A 299 22.59 -3.84 -23.46
N SER A 300 23.14 -3.16 -22.45
CA SER A 300 24.49 -2.58 -22.51
C SER A 300 25.45 -3.22 -21.52
N GLY A 301 25.70 -4.53 -21.67
CA GLY A 301 26.84 -5.23 -21.07
C GLY A 301 27.76 -5.79 -22.16
N PRO A 302 29.09 -5.84 -21.97
CA PRO A 302 30.05 -6.10 -23.02
C PRO A 302 29.98 -7.55 -23.53
N GLU A 303 29.95 -7.71 -24.84
CA GLU A 303 30.12 -9.00 -25.51
C GLU A 303 31.52 -9.57 -25.20
N GLY A 304 31.56 -10.81 -24.67
CA GLY A 304 32.71 -11.71 -24.82
C GLY A 304 33.26 -12.34 -23.54
N SER A 305 32.83 -13.58 -23.24
CA SER A 305 33.76 -14.71 -23.10
C SER A 305 32.99 -16.02 -23.03
N ASP A 306 33.33 -16.92 -23.95
CA ASP A 306 32.80 -18.26 -24.15
C ASP A 306 33.08 -19.21 -22.97
N GLY A 307 32.23 -20.25 -22.82
CA GLY A 307 32.70 -21.58 -22.41
C GLY A 307 31.88 -22.32 -21.33
N SER A 308 31.30 -23.45 -21.73
CA SER A 308 30.76 -24.60 -20.96
C SER A 308 29.48 -24.34 -20.14
N GLY A 309 28.37 -25.04 -20.29
CA GLY A 309 28.11 -26.37 -20.84
C GLY A 309 27.73 -27.32 -19.71
N ASP A 310 26.44 -27.44 -19.37
CA ASP A 310 25.87 -28.69 -18.83
C ASP A 310 24.33 -28.71 -18.96
N ASP A 311 23.82 -29.87 -19.37
CA ASP A 311 22.44 -30.21 -19.72
C ASP A 311 21.65 -30.73 -18.50
N GLY A 312 20.34 -30.45 -18.41
CA GLY A 312 19.45 -31.22 -17.51
C GLY A 312 18.06 -30.61 -17.22
N PRO A 313 16.93 -31.31 -17.49
CA PRO A 313 15.60 -30.71 -17.64
C PRO A 313 14.70 -30.81 -16.39
N GLY A 314 13.72 -29.89 -16.27
CA GLY A 314 12.68 -29.96 -15.25
C GLY A 314 11.65 -28.83 -15.36
N ARG A 315 10.91 -28.74 -16.47
CA ARG A 315 9.72 -27.89 -16.57
C ARG A 315 8.52 -28.66 -15.99
N GLY A 316 8.14 -28.32 -14.75
CA GLY A 316 6.81 -28.61 -14.22
C GLY A 316 5.87 -27.46 -14.56
N GLU A 317 4.76 -27.79 -15.21
CA GLU A 317 3.68 -26.90 -15.63
C GLU A 317 3.12 -26.07 -14.45
N THR A 318 3.02 -24.75 -14.64
CA THR A 318 2.17 -23.88 -13.82
C THR A 318 0.98 -23.41 -14.64
N ASP A 319 -0.19 -23.64 -14.06
CA ASP A 319 -1.56 -23.32 -14.46
C ASP A 319 -1.72 -21.87 -14.97
N PRO A 320 -2.37 -21.62 -16.12
CA PRO A 320 -2.55 -20.28 -16.68
C PRO A 320 -3.90 -19.68 -16.22
N ASP A 321 -3.97 -19.11 -15.01
CA ASP A 321 -5.13 -18.27 -14.63
C ASP A 321 -4.86 -17.13 -13.62
N ASP A 322 -3.60 -16.87 -13.25
CA ASP A 322 -3.22 -15.72 -12.42
C ASP A 322 -2.63 -14.60 -13.29
N GLY A 323 -3.45 -13.65 -13.73
CA GLY A 323 -2.93 -12.57 -14.59
C GLY A 323 -3.88 -11.46 -15.01
N LEU A 324 -4.83 -11.03 -14.17
CA LEU A 324 -5.52 -9.75 -14.40
C LEU A 324 -4.68 -8.61 -13.81
N SER A 325 -3.72 -8.14 -14.62
CA SER A 325 -2.96 -6.91 -14.35
C SER A 325 -3.89 -5.70 -14.49
N LEU A 326 -4.06 -4.98 -13.39
CA LEU A 326 -4.83 -3.74 -13.28
C LEU A 326 -4.15 -2.63 -14.09
N ALA A 327 -4.96 -1.79 -14.75
CA ALA A 327 -4.50 -0.71 -15.62
C ALA A 327 -3.55 0.27 -14.89
N GLY A 328 -2.28 0.24 -15.31
CA GLY A 328 -1.22 1.23 -15.04
C GLY A 328 -0.24 1.23 -16.22
N ASP A 329 0.50 2.31 -16.41
CA ASP A 329 1.56 2.39 -17.43
C ASP A 329 2.61 1.29 -17.18
N PRO A 330 2.88 0.38 -18.13
CA PRO A 330 3.84 -0.72 -17.92
C PRO A 330 5.29 -0.26 -17.67
N LEU A 331 5.63 1.01 -17.93
CA LEU A 331 6.95 1.59 -17.63
C LEU A 331 7.06 2.22 -16.22
N ASP A 332 5.94 2.41 -15.53
CA ASP A 332 5.85 3.01 -14.19
C ASP A 332 6.65 2.23 -13.11
N PRO A 333 6.67 0.87 -13.08
CA PRO A 333 7.49 0.13 -12.11
C PRO A 333 9.00 0.32 -12.30
N VAL A 334 9.47 0.41 -13.55
CA VAL A 334 10.89 0.54 -13.89
C VAL A 334 11.38 1.96 -13.63
N ARG A 335 10.59 2.97 -14.01
CA ARG A 335 10.91 4.37 -13.75
C ARG A 335 10.94 4.68 -12.25
N ARG A 336 9.97 4.16 -11.49
CA ARG A 336 9.99 4.23 -10.03
C ARG A 336 11.21 3.57 -9.42
N ALA A 337 11.62 2.41 -9.93
CA ALA A 337 12.81 1.74 -9.44
C ALA A 337 14.08 2.59 -9.64
N ILE A 338 14.22 3.24 -10.81
CA ILE A 338 15.33 4.15 -11.10
C ILE A 338 15.29 5.40 -10.19
N ASP A 339 14.13 6.04 -10.06
CA ASP A 339 13.98 7.22 -9.21
C ASP A 339 14.23 6.90 -7.72
N THR A 340 13.83 5.70 -7.29
CA THR A 340 14.08 5.18 -5.93
C THR A 340 15.58 4.97 -5.67
N VAL A 341 16.32 4.41 -6.63
CA VAL A 341 17.78 4.26 -6.52
C VAL A 341 18.47 5.63 -6.51
N ARG A 342 18.06 6.56 -7.36
CA ARG A 342 18.62 7.92 -7.37
C ARG A 342 18.42 8.64 -6.05
N ALA A 343 17.21 8.57 -5.49
CA ALA A 343 16.92 9.13 -4.18
C ALA A 343 17.77 8.48 -3.06
N PHE A 344 18.05 7.18 -3.16
CA PHE A 344 18.99 6.51 -2.25
C PHE A 344 20.44 6.99 -2.43
N GLU A 345 20.92 7.13 -3.66
CA GLU A 345 22.24 7.67 -3.97
C GLU A 345 22.40 9.11 -3.45
N GLU A 346 21.39 9.96 -3.65
CA GLU A 346 21.35 11.34 -3.12
C GLU A 346 21.32 11.37 -1.59
N ALA A 347 20.72 10.37 -0.94
CA ALA A 347 20.67 10.23 0.52
C ALA A 347 21.95 9.64 1.14
N GLY A 348 23.00 9.39 0.35
CA GLY A 348 24.30 8.92 0.81
C GLY A 348 24.74 7.55 0.26
N GLY A 349 23.85 6.84 -0.46
CA GLY A 349 24.16 5.59 -1.15
C GLY A 349 24.59 4.43 -0.26
N GLY A 350 25.06 3.34 -0.87
CA GLY A 350 25.50 2.12 -0.17
C GLY A 350 25.31 0.84 -0.98
N ASP A 351 25.49 -0.30 -0.32
CA ASP A 351 25.25 -1.62 -0.90
C ASP A 351 23.74 -1.97 -0.96
N GLY A 352 23.40 -3.12 -1.55
CA GLY A 352 22.00 -3.56 -1.64
C GLY A 352 21.29 -3.73 -0.29
N ARG A 353 22.06 -3.95 0.79
CA ARG A 353 21.52 -4.05 2.16
C ARG A 353 21.17 -2.67 2.73
N ALA A 354 22.02 -1.68 2.49
CA ALA A 354 21.74 -0.28 2.82
C ALA A 354 20.54 0.25 2.02
N PHE A 355 20.45 -0.12 0.74
CA PHE A 355 19.30 0.20 -0.11
C PHE A 355 18.00 -0.43 0.41
N ALA A 356 18.01 -1.72 0.75
CA ALA A 356 16.85 -2.40 1.33
C ALA A 356 16.40 -1.76 2.65
N ALA A 357 17.34 -1.45 3.54
CA ALA A 357 17.05 -0.76 4.79
C ALA A 357 16.48 0.63 4.55
N TRP A 358 17.04 1.39 3.61
CA TRP A 358 16.57 2.73 3.26
C TRP A 358 15.16 2.70 2.67
N MET A 359 14.85 1.74 1.80
CA MET A 359 13.50 1.57 1.26
C MET A 359 12.48 1.21 2.34
N ASP A 360 12.84 0.31 3.25
CA ASP A 360 11.97 -0.08 4.37
C ASP A 360 11.72 1.11 5.32
N LEU A 361 12.72 1.99 5.50
CA LEU A 361 12.61 3.19 6.32
C LEU A 361 11.81 4.32 5.65
N ASN A 362 11.92 4.48 4.33
CA ASN A 362 11.28 5.58 3.59
C ASN A 362 9.92 5.21 2.98
N ASN A 363 9.48 3.95 3.13
CA ASN A 363 8.17 3.47 2.69
C ASN A 363 7.87 3.86 1.22
N VAL A 364 8.84 3.67 0.34
CA VAL A 364 8.89 4.21 -1.05
C VAL A 364 7.87 3.56 -2.01
N GLU A 365 6.90 2.79 -1.51
CA GLU A 365 5.93 2.09 -2.35
C GLU A 365 4.64 2.89 -2.58
N SER A 366 4.43 3.23 -3.86
CA SER A 366 3.16 3.55 -4.55
C SER A 366 2.58 4.98 -4.44
N ALA A 367 3.23 5.94 -5.10
CA ALA A 367 2.49 7.04 -5.72
C ALA A 367 2.12 6.63 -7.16
N VAL A 368 0.89 6.15 -7.37
CA VAL A 368 0.27 6.31 -8.70
C VAL A 368 0.06 7.82 -8.84
N GLU A 369 0.84 8.47 -9.71
CA GLU A 369 0.60 9.86 -10.08
C GLU A 369 -0.71 9.92 -10.87
N GLY A 370 -1.72 10.58 -10.30
CA GLY A 370 -3.03 10.72 -10.94
C GLY A 370 -4.13 11.09 -9.95
N ASP A 371 -5.18 11.73 -10.47
CA ASP A 371 -6.38 12.03 -9.70
C ASP A 371 -7.21 10.76 -9.46
N ALA A 372 -7.27 10.26 -8.23
CA ALA A 372 -7.90 8.99 -7.88
C ALA A 372 -8.53 9.00 -6.48
N VAL A 373 -9.59 8.22 -6.28
CA VAL A 373 -10.22 8.01 -4.97
C VAL A 373 -9.28 7.21 -4.08
N GLU A 374 -9.09 7.65 -2.84
CA GLU A 374 -8.20 6.96 -1.92
C GLU A 374 -8.90 5.85 -1.15
N LEU A 375 -8.38 4.63 -1.25
CA LEU A 375 -8.83 3.47 -0.49
C LEU A 375 -7.82 3.21 0.63
N VAL A 376 -8.23 3.45 1.88
CA VAL A 376 -7.29 3.46 3.02
C VAL A 376 -7.91 2.71 4.19
N THR A 377 -7.10 1.97 4.95
CA THR A 377 -7.60 1.39 6.19
C THR A 377 -7.81 2.49 7.24
N MET A 378 -8.76 2.32 8.15
CA MET A 378 -9.00 3.31 9.23
C MET A 378 -7.70 3.66 9.99
N HIS A 379 -6.84 2.68 10.27
CA HIS A 379 -5.56 2.89 10.93
C HIS A 379 -4.56 3.69 10.09
N ALA A 380 -4.52 3.46 8.78
CA ALA A 380 -3.63 4.17 7.86
C ALA A 380 -4.14 5.57 7.48
N ALA A 381 -5.39 5.89 7.84
CA ALA A 381 -5.96 7.21 7.64
C ALA A 381 -5.54 8.22 8.71
N LYS A 382 -4.96 7.75 9.83
CA LYS A 382 -4.44 8.61 10.89
C LYS A 382 -3.40 9.60 10.33
N GLY A 383 -3.45 10.86 10.77
CA GLY A 383 -2.62 11.95 10.25
C GLY A 383 -3.05 12.51 8.89
N ARG A 384 -4.07 11.94 8.24
CA ARG A 384 -4.55 12.37 6.91
C ARG A 384 -5.90 13.07 7.01
N GLU A 385 -6.33 13.74 5.93
CA GLU A 385 -7.62 14.41 5.83
C GLU A 385 -8.10 14.53 4.38
N TRP A 386 -9.42 14.52 4.18
CA TRP A 386 -10.07 14.66 2.86
C TRP A 386 -11.32 15.52 2.95
N SER A 387 -11.71 16.17 1.86
CA SER A 387 -12.99 16.92 1.79
C SER A 387 -14.18 16.00 2.03
N THR A 388 -14.16 14.82 1.39
CA THR A 388 -15.23 13.82 1.50
C THR A 388 -14.65 12.49 1.99
N VAL A 389 -15.24 11.90 3.03
CA VAL A 389 -14.90 10.56 3.51
C VAL A 389 -16.14 9.68 3.54
N ILE A 390 -15.99 8.45 3.05
CA ILE A 390 -16.98 7.39 3.16
C ILE A 390 -16.39 6.29 4.04
N VAL A 391 -16.98 6.06 5.21
CA VAL A 391 -16.53 5.01 6.13
C VAL A 391 -17.40 3.77 5.94
N ALA A 392 -16.79 2.71 5.41
CA ALA A 392 -17.46 1.50 4.96
C ALA A 392 -17.33 0.34 5.95
N GLY A 393 -18.35 -0.54 5.98
CA GLY A 393 -18.38 -1.73 6.78
C GLY A 393 -18.55 -1.50 8.28
N ILE A 394 -19.35 -0.49 8.66
CA ILE A 394 -19.67 -0.16 10.06
C ILE A 394 -20.84 -0.99 10.58
N ASP A 395 -20.73 -2.31 10.43
CA ASP A 395 -21.72 -3.28 10.93
C ASP A 395 -21.23 -4.04 12.17
N SER A 396 -22.16 -4.70 12.85
CA SER A 396 -21.95 -5.47 14.07
C SER A 396 -21.06 -6.71 13.91
N VAL A 397 -20.74 -7.12 12.67
CA VAL A 397 -19.83 -8.25 12.40
C VAL A 397 -18.40 -7.76 12.25
N GLY A 398 -18.21 -6.62 11.56
CA GLY A 398 -16.90 -6.03 11.31
C GLY A 398 -16.39 -5.09 12.41
N MET A 399 -17.30 -4.39 13.12
CA MET A 399 -16.95 -3.36 14.08
C MET A 399 -17.92 -3.31 15.29
N PRO A 400 -17.44 -3.45 16.55
CA PRO A 400 -16.05 -3.69 16.94
C PRO A 400 -15.52 -5.02 16.39
N ALA A 401 -14.21 -5.13 16.22
CA ALA A 401 -13.58 -6.40 15.90
C ALA A 401 -14.05 -7.50 16.89
N PRO A 402 -14.31 -8.75 16.46
CA PRO A 402 -14.83 -9.81 17.33
C PRO A 402 -13.98 -10.10 18.58
N ILE A 403 -12.70 -9.77 18.54
CA ILE A 403 -11.75 -9.95 19.65
C ILE A 403 -11.87 -8.84 20.71
N ALA A 404 -12.50 -7.71 20.37
CA ALA A 404 -12.68 -6.54 21.23
C ALA A 404 -13.91 -6.69 22.16
N SER A 405 -13.93 -7.78 22.93
CA SER A 405 -15.05 -8.08 23.86
C SER A 405 -14.95 -7.36 25.21
N ARG A 406 -13.77 -6.79 25.56
CA ARG A 406 -13.53 -6.06 26.80
C ARG A 406 -13.74 -4.57 26.63
N SER A 407 -14.05 -3.87 27.74
CA SER A 407 -14.29 -2.42 27.75
C SER A 407 -13.14 -1.60 27.14
N ALA A 408 -11.88 -1.93 27.46
CA ALA A 408 -10.71 -1.23 26.92
C ALA A 408 -10.56 -1.42 25.39
N ALA A 409 -10.71 -2.66 24.91
CA ALA A 409 -10.63 -2.95 23.47
C ALA A 409 -11.81 -2.32 22.70
N ARG A 410 -13.00 -2.26 23.32
CA ARG A 410 -14.15 -1.54 22.76
C ARG A 410 -13.91 -0.03 22.70
N ALA A 411 -13.28 0.55 23.72
CA ALA A 411 -12.91 1.96 23.72
C ALA A 411 -11.88 2.28 22.62
N GLU A 412 -10.89 1.41 22.40
CA GLU A 412 -9.93 1.53 21.30
C GLU A 412 -10.62 1.46 19.92
N GLU A 413 -11.56 0.54 19.71
CA GLU A 413 -12.33 0.48 18.47
C GLU A 413 -13.26 1.71 18.31
N ALA A 414 -13.78 2.29 19.40
CA ALA A 414 -14.53 3.55 19.34
C ALA A 414 -13.63 4.74 18.94
N ARG A 415 -12.39 4.80 19.46
CA ARG A 415 -11.36 5.76 19.02
C ARG A 415 -11.00 5.57 17.55
N LEU A 416 -10.91 4.32 17.08
CA LEU A 416 -10.65 4.03 15.68
C LEU A 416 -11.79 4.55 14.78
N LEU A 417 -13.04 4.34 15.17
CA LEU A 417 -14.19 4.91 14.45
C LEU A 417 -14.16 6.44 14.50
N TYR A 418 -13.92 7.04 15.67
CA TYR A 418 -13.76 8.48 15.82
C TYR A 418 -12.68 9.06 14.89
N VAL A 419 -11.50 8.44 14.84
CA VAL A 419 -10.42 8.83 13.93
C VAL A 419 -10.92 8.79 12.49
N ALA A 420 -11.56 7.69 12.08
CA ALA A 420 -12.08 7.53 10.72
C ALA A 420 -13.11 8.61 10.34
N LEU A 421 -14.07 8.92 11.21
CA LEU A 421 -15.08 9.95 10.96
C LEU A 421 -14.45 11.35 10.86
N THR A 422 -13.51 11.67 11.75
CA THR A 422 -12.83 12.99 11.80
C THR A 422 -11.74 13.18 10.75
N ARG A 423 -11.56 12.23 9.82
CA ARG A 423 -10.76 12.46 8.61
C ARG A 423 -11.51 13.28 7.57
N ALA A 424 -12.85 13.36 7.66
CA ALA A 424 -13.66 14.22 6.81
C ALA A 424 -13.51 15.69 7.23
N ALA A 425 -13.25 16.56 6.27
CA ALA A 425 -13.32 18.00 6.45
C ALA A 425 -14.76 18.53 6.22
N ASP A 426 -15.45 18.09 5.16
CA ASP A 426 -16.72 18.71 4.73
C ASP A 426 -17.91 17.75 4.69
N ARG A 427 -17.70 16.51 4.22
CA ARG A 427 -18.77 15.55 3.94
C ARG A 427 -18.39 14.17 4.45
N LEU A 428 -19.33 13.53 5.12
CA LEU A 428 -19.15 12.22 5.72
C LEU A 428 -20.33 11.32 5.35
N ALA A 429 -20.02 10.13 4.85
CA ALA A 429 -20.96 9.04 4.74
C ALA A 429 -20.50 7.82 5.54
N ILE A 430 -21.47 7.07 6.07
CA ILE A 430 -21.23 5.85 6.84
C ILE A 430 -22.11 4.75 6.27
N THR A 431 -21.52 3.62 5.90
CA THR A 431 -22.27 2.47 5.37
C THR A 431 -22.12 1.25 6.25
N TRP A 432 -23.16 0.41 6.28
CA TRP A 432 -23.12 -0.91 6.91
C TRP A 432 -23.99 -1.90 6.13
N ALA A 433 -23.68 -3.19 6.29
CA ALA A 433 -24.46 -4.26 5.68
C ALA A 433 -25.37 -4.95 6.72
N GLU A 434 -26.58 -5.33 6.32
CA GLU A 434 -27.51 -6.16 7.11
C GLU A 434 -27.10 -7.65 7.09
N LYS A 435 -26.27 -8.04 6.13
CA LYS A 435 -25.62 -9.35 6.07
C LYS A 435 -24.16 -9.19 5.67
N ARG A 436 -23.25 -9.85 6.39
CA ARG A 436 -21.82 -9.90 6.06
C ARG A 436 -21.28 -11.32 6.26
N GLY A 437 -20.56 -11.83 5.27
CA GLY A 437 -19.97 -13.17 5.26
C GLY A 437 -21.03 -14.26 5.41
N GLY A 438 -22.22 -14.05 4.85
CA GLY A 438 -23.39 -14.94 5.01
C GLY A 438 -24.04 -14.91 6.39
N LYS A 439 -23.55 -14.09 7.33
CA LYS A 439 -24.13 -13.94 8.67
C LYS A 439 -25.05 -12.73 8.73
N LYS A 440 -26.11 -12.80 9.54
CA LYS A 440 -26.91 -11.63 9.89
C LYS A 440 -26.02 -10.61 10.59
N ALA A 441 -26.02 -9.41 10.05
CA ALA A 441 -25.34 -8.24 10.57
C ALA A 441 -26.37 -7.14 10.84
N GLY A 442 -25.91 -5.92 11.05
CA GLY A 442 -26.72 -4.75 11.33
C GLY A 442 -25.81 -3.60 11.77
N ARG A 443 -26.37 -2.44 12.05
CA ARG A 443 -25.61 -1.25 12.47
C ARG A 443 -24.63 -1.60 13.61
N SER A 444 -23.39 -1.13 13.51
CA SER A 444 -22.38 -1.31 14.57
C SER A 444 -22.90 -0.76 15.91
N PRO A 445 -22.69 -1.47 17.04
CA PRO A 445 -23.04 -0.97 18.36
C PRO A 445 -22.13 0.19 18.83
N LEU A 446 -21.08 0.54 18.09
CA LEU A 446 -20.26 1.73 18.34
C LEU A 446 -20.86 2.99 17.73
N LEU A 447 -21.75 2.84 16.74
CA LEU A 447 -22.34 3.97 16.02
C LEU A 447 -23.61 4.42 16.76
N PRO A 448 -23.63 5.65 17.31
CA PRO A 448 -24.83 6.21 17.92
C PRO A 448 -25.89 6.53 16.85
N ASP A 449 -27.08 6.93 17.29
CA ASP A 449 -28.09 7.42 16.37
C ASP A 449 -27.67 8.81 15.87
N LEU A 450 -27.25 8.87 14.61
CA LEU A 450 -26.90 10.11 13.91
C LEU A 450 -28.11 10.53 13.08
N ALA A 451 -28.38 11.83 12.96
CA ALA A 451 -29.49 12.30 12.13
C ALA A 451 -29.27 11.86 10.67
N LEU A 452 -30.16 11.01 10.17
CA LEU A 452 -29.99 10.31 8.89
C LEU A 452 -30.58 11.15 7.75
N ARG A 453 -29.85 11.25 6.64
CA ARG A 453 -30.45 11.42 5.31
C ARG A 453 -30.16 10.17 4.50
N GLU A 454 -31.21 9.47 4.07
CA GLU A 454 -31.08 8.44 3.04
C GLU A 454 -30.84 9.14 1.69
N PRO A 455 -29.82 8.74 0.91
CA PRO A 455 -29.63 9.28 -0.42
C PRO A 455 -30.74 8.76 -1.33
N ASP A 456 -31.39 9.68 -2.05
CA ASP A 456 -32.38 9.36 -3.09
C ASP A 456 -31.77 8.34 -4.06
N ALA A 457 -32.41 7.18 -4.19
CA ALA A 457 -31.89 6.06 -4.98
C ALA A 457 -31.95 6.28 -6.51
N SER A 458 -32.23 7.50 -6.99
CA SER A 458 -32.78 7.72 -8.33
C SER A 458 -31.84 8.29 -9.40
N ASP A 459 -30.59 8.69 -9.14
CA ASP A 459 -29.78 9.38 -10.16
C ASP A 459 -28.32 8.91 -10.30
N VAL A 460 -28.09 7.59 -10.38
CA VAL A 460 -26.88 7.07 -11.05
C VAL A 460 -27.29 5.98 -12.04
N PRO A 461 -27.10 6.18 -13.36
CA PRO A 461 -27.22 5.09 -14.31
C PRO A 461 -26.24 4.01 -13.87
N VAL A 462 -26.77 2.82 -13.57
CA VAL A 462 -25.96 1.62 -13.42
C VAL A 462 -25.35 1.33 -14.80
N LEU A 463 -24.25 1.99 -15.13
CA LEU A 463 -23.36 1.57 -16.21
C LEU A 463 -22.56 0.38 -15.68
N LEU A 464 -23.24 -0.75 -15.49
CA LEU A 464 -22.57 -2.03 -15.64
C LEU A 464 -22.20 -2.11 -17.13
N PRO A 465 -20.92 -2.27 -17.51
CA PRO A 465 -20.59 -2.58 -18.89
C PRO A 465 -21.34 -3.87 -19.27
N GLU A 466 -22.23 -3.80 -20.25
CA GLU A 466 -22.78 -5.01 -20.85
C GLU A 466 -21.60 -5.84 -21.38
N ARG A 467 -21.59 -7.14 -21.08
CA ARG A 467 -20.67 -8.08 -21.75
C ARG A 467 -20.82 -7.89 -23.26
N PRO A 468 -19.74 -7.63 -24.02
CA PRO A 468 -19.87 -7.53 -25.47
C PRO A 468 -20.38 -8.88 -26.00
N ARG A 469 -21.52 -8.87 -26.70
CA ARG A 469 -21.91 -10.01 -27.53
C ARG A 469 -20.86 -10.17 -28.64
N PRO A 470 -20.50 -11.41 -29.02
CA PRO A 470 -19.69 -11.60 -30.20
C PRO A 470 -20.49 -11.17 -31.42
N ALA A 471 -20.05 -10.08 -32.07
CA ALA A 471 -20.59 -9.66 -33.36
C ALA A 471 -20.13 -10.66 -34.42
N ALA A 472 -21.08 -11.23 -35.16
CA ALA A 472 -20.83 -12.10 -36.29
C ALA A 472 -20.03 -11.36 -37.37
N ALA A 473 -18.89 -11.93 -37.75
CA ALA A 473 -18.06 -11.39 -38.82
C ALA A 473 -18.73 -11.60 -40.19
N ALA A 474 -19.00 -10.52 -40.89
CA ALA A 474 -19.20 -10.52 -42.33
C ALA A 474 -17.82 -10.46 -43.01
N ALA A 475 -17.56 -11.38 -43.95
CA ALA A 475 -16.34 -11.39 -44.74
C ALA A 475 -16.32 -10.24 -45.76
N PRO A 476 -15.19 -9.51 -45.92
CA PRO A 476 -14.96 -8.71 -47.11
C PRO A 476 -13.81 -9.24 -47.97
N THR A 477 -14.01 -9.00 -49.25
CA THR A 477 -13.18 -9.21 -50.43
C THR A 477 -11.73 -8.72 -50.28
N ALA A 478 -10.82 -9.49 -50.88
CA ALA A 478 -9.37 -9.33 -50.78
C ALA A 478 -8.85 -8.03 -51.46
N ASP A 479 -8.49 -7.05 -50.64
CA ASP A 479 -7.53 -6.01 -50.97
C ASP A 479 -6.10 -6.54 -50.69
N PRO A 480 -5.19 -6.56 -51.68
CA PRO A 480 -3.79 -6.95 -51.51
C PRO A 480 -3.09 -6.25 -50.33
N GLY A 481 -3.37 -4.96 -50.10
CA GLY A 481 -2.80 -4.19 -48.98
C GLY A 481 -3.34 -4.62 -47.61
N ALA A 482 -4.63 -4.96 -47.54
CA ALA A 482 -5.26 -5.47 -46.33
C ALA A 482 -4.73 -6.86 -45.93
N ALA A 483 -4.38 -7.70 -46.91
CA ALA A 483 -3.77 -9.01 -46.66
C ALA A 483 -2.35 -8.88 -46.06
N VAL A 484 -1.53 -7.96 -46.57
CA VAL A 484 -0.20 -7.67 -46.02
C VAL A 484 -0.33 -7.08 -44.61
N MET A 485 -1.23 -6.13 -44.40
CA MET A 485 -1.50 -5.53 -43.09
C MET A 485 -1.95 -6.58 -42.05
N ALA A 486 -2.81 -7.52 -42.45
CA ALA A 486 -3.25 -8.61 -41.58
C ALA A 486 -2.09 -9.52 -41.15
N ARG A 487 -1.17 -9.87 -42.08
CA ARG A 487 0.04 -10.64 -41.76
C ARG A 487 0.97 -9.91 -40.80
N LEU A 488 1.20 -8.61 -41.02
CA LEU A 488 2.02 -7.79 -40.13
C LEU A 488 1.40 -7.65 -38.74
N ARG A 489 0.08 -7.44 -38.63
CA ARG A 489 -0.63 -7.38 -37.35
C ARG A 489 -0.60 -8.72 -36.61
N ASN A 490 -0.77 -9.84 -37.32
CA ASN A 490 -0.69 -11.17 -36.73
C ASN A 490 0.72 -11.50 -36.24
N TRP A 491 1.75 -11.18 -37.02
CA TRP A 491 3.13 -11.30 -36.59
C TRP A 491 3.42 -10.43 -35.36
N ARG A 492 3.04 -9.16 -35.39
CA ARG A 492 3.23 -8.22 -34.28
C ARG A 492 2.54 -8.71 -33.00
N ALA A 493 1.31 -9.22 -33.11
CA ALA A 493 0.56 -9.77 -31.97
C ALA A 493 1.17 -11.08 -31.43
N ALA A 494 1.74 -11.93 -32.28
CA ALA A 494 2.43 -13.13 -31.85
C ALA A 494 3.77 -12.81 -31.17
N ALA A 495 4.55 -11.89 -31.75
CA ALA A 495 5.81 -11.41 -31.18
C ALA A 495 5.60 -10.68 -29.86
N ALA A 496 4.55 -9.87 -29.76
CA ALA A 496 4.16 -9.14 -28.54
C ALA A 496 3.78 -10.08 -27.40
N ARG A 497 2.99 -11.12 -27.70
CA ARG A 497 2.65 -12.17 -26.73
C ARG A 497 3.87 -12.95 -26.26
N ALA A 498 4.77 -13.31 -27.17
CA ALA A 498 6.01 -14.02 -26.82
C ALA A 498 6.97 -13.17 -25.97
N ALA A 499 6.92 -11.85 -26.13
CA ALA A 499 7.77 -10.90 -25.41
C ALA A 499 7.10 -10.28 -24.16
N GLY A 500 5.83 -10.57 -23.88
CA GLY A 500 5.10 -10.03 -22.73
C GLY A 500 4.86 -8.51 -22.79
N VAL A 501 4.85 -7.90 -23.98
CA VAL A 501 4.70 -6.44 -24.18
C VAL A 501 3.49 -6.12 -25.07
N PRO A 502 2.88 -4.92 -25.00
CA PRO A 502 1.81 -4.53 -25.92
C PRO A 502 2.28 -4.47 -27.38
N ALA A 503 1.45 -4.87 -28.33
CA ALA A 503 1.83 -4.95 -29.75
C ALA A 503 2.35 -3.63 -30.35
N ALA A 504 1.80 -2.49 -29.92
CA ALA A 504 2.24 -1.17 -30.36
C ALA A 504 3.68 -0.80 -29.93
N PHE A 505 4.23 -1.46 -28.91
CA PHE A 505 5.63 -1.24 -28.47
C PHE A 505 6.66 -1.90 -29.39
N LEU A 506 6.27 -2.91 -30.17
CA LEU A 506 7.15 -3.51 -31.18
C LEU A 506 7.21 -2.66 -32.44
N LEU A 507 6.04 -2.25 -32.94
CA LEU A 507 5.84 -1.29 -34.03
C LEU A 507 4.48 -0.65 -33.83
N ASP A 508 4.41 0.68 -33.83
CA ASP A 508 3.12 1.36 -33.74
C ASP A 508 2.28 1.17 -35.03
N ASP A 509 0.99 1.48 -34.97
CA ASP A 509 0.10 1.32 -36.12
C ASP A 509 0.54 2.20 -37.30
N ARG A 510 1.11 3.38 -37.02
CA ARG A 510 1.62 4.30 -38.05
C ARG A 510 2.82 3.71 -38.79
N SER A 511 3.69 2.98 -38.10
CA SER A 511 4.84 2.29 -38.68
C SER A 511 4.40 1.11 -39.53
N LEU A 512 3.38 0.36 -39.12
CA LEU A 512 2.79 -0.70 -39.95
C LEU A 512 2.17 -0.13 -41.23
N ASP A 513 1.42 0.97 -41.11
CA ASP A 513 0.80 1.64 -42.27
C ASP A 513 1.88 2.13 -43.24
N ARG A 514 2.99 2.68 -42.72
CA ARG A 514 4.14 3.12 -43.53
C ARG A 514 4.89 1.96 -44.18
N ILE A 515 5.03 0.81 -43.51
CA ILE A 515 5.63 -0.40 -44.09
C ILE A 515 4.78 -0.89 -45.27
N VAL A 516 3.45 -0.94 -45.11
CA VAL A 516 2.53 -1.36 -46.20
C VAL A 516 2.51 -0.35 -47.33
N ALA A 517 2.61 0.95 -47.04
CA ALA A 517 2.67 2.00 -48.07
C ALA A 517 3.99 1.99 -48.86
N THR A 518 5.13 1.70 -48.20
CA THR A 518 6.47 1.81 -48.80
C THR A 518 6.96 0.50 -49.41
N MET A 519 6.48 -0.65 -48.91
CA MET A 519 6.90 -2.00 -49.32
C MET A 519 8.44 -2.15 -49.42
N PRO A 520 9.18 -1.98 -48.30
CA PRO A 520 10.64 -2.06 -48.29
C PRO A 520 11.14 -3.44 -48.72
N ALA A 521 12.19 -3.48 -49.54
CA ALA A 521 12.76 -4.72 -50.06
C ALA A 521 14.06 -5.12 -49.34
N THR A 522 14.72 -4.16 -48.70
CA THR A 522 15.98 -4.37 -47.98
C THR A 522 15.88 -3.88 -46.53
N GLN A 523 16.82 -4.32 -45.69
CA GLN A 523 16.92 -3.83 -44.31
C GLN A 523 17.18 -2.32 -44.26
N ASP A 524 17.92 -1.77 -45.23
CA ASP A 524 18.21 -0.34 -45.30
C ASP A 524 16.96 0.47 -45.70
N ASP A 525 16.13 -0.07 -46.60
CA ASP A 525 14.83 0.53 -46.94
C ASP A 525 13.89 0.56 -45.72
N LEU A 526 13.91 -0.50 -44.91
CA LEU A 526 13.13 -0.60 -43.68
C LEU A 526 13.65 0.38 -42.61
N ALA A 527 14.96 0.61 -42.54
CA ALA A 527 15.58 1.56 -41.63
C ALA A 527 15.26 3.03 -41.97
N ALA A 528 15.02 3.32 -43.25
CA ALA A 528 14.67 4.65 -43.75
C ALA A 528 13.22 5.06 -43.42
N ILE A 529 12.37 4.14 -42.94
CA ILE A 529 11.00 4.45 -42.53
C ILE A 529 11.02 5.14 -41.16
N ASP A 530 10.49 6.36 -41.13
CA ASP A 530 10.30 7.17 -39.92
C ASP A 530 9.47 6.38 -38.89
N GLY A 531 10.04 6.17 -37.70
CA GLY A 531 9.48 5.32 -36.63
C GLY A 531 10.13 3.94 -36.48
N ILE A 532 10.96 3.48 -37.43
CA ILE A 532 11.68 2.19 -37.34
C ILE A 532 13.17 2.41 -37.02
N GLY A 533 13.86 3.20 -37.85
CA GLY A 533 15.30 3.46 -37.68
C GLY A 533 16.21 2.22 -37.82
N PRO A 534 17.54 2.41 -37.77
CA PRO A 534 18.52 1.36 -38.10
C PRO A 534 18.49 0.15 -37.16
N LEU A 535 18.16 0.40 -35.89
CA LEU A 535 18.19 -0.61 -34.83
C LEU A 535 17.01 -1.59 -34.94
N LEU A 536 15.77 -1.10 -35.11
CA LEU A 536 14.60 -1.96 -35.28
C LEU A 536 14.61 -2.65 -36.63
N ALA A 537 15.14 -1.99 -37.67
CA ALA A 537 15.32 -2.61 -38.97
C ALA A 537 16.29 -3.80 -38.91
N ARG A 538 17.46 -3.66 -38.25
CA ARG A 538 18.40 -4.78 -38.04
C ARG A 538 17.78 -5.92 -37.23
N ARG A 539 16.90 -5.60 -36.28
CA ARG A 539 16.26 -6.57 -35.38
C ARG A 539 15.10 -7.35 -36.02
N PHE A 540 14.32 -6.70 -36.89
CA PHE A 540 13.06 -7.26 -37.40
C PHE A 540 13.03 -7.48 -38.91
N ALA A 541 14.01 -7.01 -39.69
CA ALA A 541 14.04 -7.20 -41.15
C ALA A 541 13.88 -8.67 -41.57
N GLY A 542 14.58 -9.60 -40.90
CA GLY A 542 14.49 -11.04 -41.19
C GLY A 542 13.11 -11.67 -40.91
N ARG A 543 12.20 -10.95 -40.23
CA ARG A 543 10.84 -11.40 -39.92
C ARG A 543 9.77 -10.61 -40.68
N ILE A 544 10.02 -9.33 -40.97
CA ILE A 544 9.07 -8.43 -41.65
C ILE A 544 9.16 -8.57 -43.18
N LEU A 545 10.38 -8.53 -43.76
CA LEU A 545 10.57 -8.56 -45.21
C LEU A 545 9.98 -9.82 -45.90
N PRO A 546 10.03 -11.03 -45.29
CA PRO A 546 9.36 -12.20 -45.85
C PRO A 546 7.83 -12.04 -45.94
N LEU A 547 7.20 -11.35 -44.98
CA LEU A 547 5.74 -11.15 -44.94
C LEU A 547 5.22 -10.20 -46.03
N LEU A 548 6.13 -9.38 -46.58
CA LEU A 548 5.88 -8.46 -47.69
C LEU A 548 6.04 -9.15 -49.06
N SER A 549 6.82 -10.23 -49.12
CA SER A 549 7.22 -10.91 -50.35
C SER A 549 6.29 -12.06 -50.79
N GLU A 550 5.34 -12.48 -49.95
CA GLU A 550 4.36 -13.54 -50.26
C GLU A 550 3.32 -13.09 -51.31
N PRO A 551 2.83 -13.99 -52.20
CA PRO A 551 2.00 -13.63 -53.35
C PRO A 551 0.74 -12.87 -52.90
N GLY A 552 0.66 -11.60 -53.31
CA GLY A 552 -0.31 -10.61 -52.84
C GLY A 552 0.31 -9.25 -52.50
N GLY A 553 1.64 -9.11 -52.44
CA GLY A 553 2.32 -7.82 -52.29
C GLY A 553 2.84 -7.24 -53.60
N SER A 554 1.97 -6.71 -54.48
CA SER A 554 2.42 -5.93 -55.64
C SER A 554 2.53 -4.43 -55.29
N ARG A 555 3.67 -3.82 -55.65
CA ARG A 555 3.98 -2.39 -55.48
C ARG A 555 2.86 -1.49 -56.06
N PRO A 556 2.43 -0.42 -55.38
CA PRO A 556 1.63 0.61 -56.04
C PRO A 556 2.46 1.31 -57.12
N ALA A 557 1.88 1.51 -58.30
CA ALA A 557 2.54 2.18 -59.42
C ALA A 557 2.80 3.66 -59.07
N ALA A 558 4.03 4.11 -59.30
CA ALA A 558 4.46 5.49 -59.02
C ALA A 558 3.68 6.50 -59.89
N GLN A 559 3.15 7.55 -59.24
CA GLN A 559 2.81 8.84 -59.87
C GLN A 559 3.54 9.95 -59.13
#